data_AF-A0A8H4YFF3-F1
#
_entry.id   AF-A0A8H4YFF3-F1
#
_cell.length_a   1.000
_cell.length_b   1.000
_cell.length_c   1.000
_cell.angle_alpha   90.00
_cell.angle_beta   90.00
_cell.angle_gamma   90.00
#
_symmetry.space_group_name_H-M   'P 1'
#
loop_
_entity.id
_entity.type
_entity.pdbx_description
1 polymer ?
#
loop_
_entity_poly.entity_id
_entity_poly.type
_entity_poly.pdbx_seq_one_letter_code
_entity_poly.pdbx_strand_id
1 'polypeptide(L)'
;MSNNDDLLTDDYVADLLSQEASDCSLKYSAMGMEAYRTNKKPASMMKPNTRFLRHIIKDTDNHNKALLAKEAAESKARLKDLERTEEIKRRKTNPSVHDIRRRQMGDIHAILGGKKRPRDEDQAGPSSRRDSRRADKDRRQERKQDQRSDDLFTNKHSDQRQHGRLSRDDRRSKT
;
A
#
# COMPACT_ATOMS: atom_id res chain seq x y z
N MET A 1 -67.64 -34.62 20.51
CA MET A 1 -66.31 -34.55 21.13
C MET A 1 -65.32 -34.89 20.03
N SER A 2 -64.84 -33.91 19.28
CA SER A 2 -63.86 -34.15 18.22
C SER A 2 -62.48 -34.23 18.86
N ASN A 3 -61.81 -35.35 18.62
CA ASN A 3 -60.61 -35.77 19.34
C ASN A 3 -59.43 -34.87 18.92
N ASN A 4 -58.82 -34.20 19.90
CA ASN A 4 -57.58 -33.45 19.70
C ASN A 4 -56.40 -34.36 19.30
N ASP A 5 -56.59 -35.69 19.34
CA ASP A 5 -55.59 -36.69 18.96
C ASP A 5 -55.32 -36.72 17.46
N ASP A 6 -56.29 -36.37 16.60
CA ASP A 6 -56.10 -36.30 15.14
C ASP A 6 -55.12 -35.19 14.71
N LEU A 7 -54.95 -34.15 15.53
CA LEU A 7 -54.03 -33.03 15.29
C LEU A 7 -52.59 -33.35 15.71
N LEU A 8 -52.35 -34.43 16.45
CA LEU A 8 -51.03 -34.92 16.83
C LEU A 8 -50.64 -36.21 16.10
N THR A 9 -51.50 -36.73 15.22
CA THR A 9 -51.19 -37.89 14.39
C THR A 9 -50.09 -37.54 13.39
N ASP A 10 -49.10 -38.43 13.24
CA ASP A 10 -47.97 -38.25 12.32
C ASP A 10 -48.41 -37.97 10.87
N ASP A 11 -49.55 -38.53 10.44
CA ASP A 11 -50.12 -38.29 9.12
C ASP A 11 -50.49 -36.81 8.91
N TYR A 12 -51.06 -36.16 9.93
CA TYR A 12 -51.38 -34.73 9.88
C TYR A 12 -50.11 -33.88 9.81
N VAL A 13 -49.06 -34.28 10.57
CA VAL A 13 -47.76 -33.60 10.55
C VAL A 13 -47.07 -33.77 9.20
N ALA A 14 -47.16 -34.96 8.59
CA ALA A 14 -46.62 -35.25 7.27
C ALA A 14 -47.32 -34.41 6.18
N ASP A 15 -48.64 -34.32 6.23
CA ASP A 15 -49.42 -33.49 5.31
C ASP A 15 -49.07 -32.00 5.48
N LEU A 16 -48.95 -31.51 6.72
CA LEU A 16 -48.54 -30.13 7.00
C LEU A 16 -47.14 -29.82 6.46
N LEU A 17 -46.17 -30.72 6.70
CA LEU A 17 -44.80 -30.60 6.17
C LEU A 17 -44.77 -30.61 4.64
N SER A 18 -45.59 -31.45 4.00
CA SER A 18 -45.66 -31.52 2.55
C SER A 18 -46.19 -30.21 1.95
N GLN A 19 -47.20 -29.61 2.59
CA GLN A 19 -47.76 -28.32 2.21
C GLN A 19 -46.73 -27.20 2.39
N GLU A 20 -46.07 -27.10 3.56
CA GLU A 20 -45.02 -26.09 3.79
C GLU A 20 -43.82 -26.26 2.85
N ALA A 21 -43.42 -27.50 2.52
CA ALA A 21 -42.35 -27.76 1.58
C ALA A 21 -42.70 -27.26 0.17
N SER A 22 -43.95 -27.45 -0.26
CA SER A 22 -44.43 -26.95 -1.55
C SER A 22 -44.43 -25.42 -1.61
N ASP A 23 -44.86 -24.76 -0.53
CA ASP A 23 -44.84 -23.30 -0.40
C ASP A 23 -43.42 -22.75 -0.34
N CYS A 24 -42.52 -23.42 0.38
CA CYS A 24 -41.10 -23.09 0.44
C CYS A 24 -40.43 -23.23 -0.93
N SER A 25 -40.72 -24.31 -1.66
CA SER A 25 -40.22 -24.52 -3.01
C SER A 25 -40.66 -23.39 -3.95
N LEU A 26 -41.94 -23.00 -3.89
CA LEU A 26 -42.47 -21.90 -4.72
C LEU A 26 -41.80 -20.56 -4.38
N LYS A 27 -41.67 -20.25 -3.08
CA LYS A 27 -40.95 -19.04 -2.61
C LYS A 27 -39.49 -19.04 -3.04
N TYR A 28 -38.83 -20.18 -3.00
CA TYR A 28 -37.45 -20.34 -3.45
C TYR A 28 -37.32 -20.17 -4.97
N SER A 29 -38.22 -20.73 -5.77
CA SER A 29 -38.22 -20.52 -7.22
C SER A 29 -38.44 -19.05 -7.59
N ALA A 30 -39.29 -18.34 -6.86
CA ALA A 30 -39.62 -16.94 -7.15
C ALA A 30 -38.55 -15.94 -6.67
N MET A 31 -38.00 -16.13 -5.46
CA MET A 31 -37.12 -15.16 -4.80
C MET A 31 -35.70 -15.69 -4.51
N GLY A 32 -35.42 -16.96 -4.79
CA GLY A 32 -34.15 -17.62 -4.49
C GLY A 32 -33.83 -17.65 -2.99
N MET A 33 -32.53 -17.77 -2.69
CA MET A 33 -32.01 -17.67 -1.32
C MET A 33 -32.29 -16.32 -0.64
N GLU A 34 -32.74 -15.31 -1.38
CA GLU A 34 -33.10 -14.01 -0.81
C GLU A 34 -34.44 -14.02 -0.06
N ALA A 35 -35.29 -15.03 -0.27
CA ALA A 35 -36.53 -15.22 0.48
C ALA A 35 -36.27 -15.47 1.98
N TYR A 36 -35.21 -16.22 2.29
CA TYR A 36 -34.83 -16.63 3.64
C TYR A 36 -33.81 -15.69 4.29
N ARG A 37 -33.35 -14.66 3.56
CA ARG A 37 -32.50 -13.63 4.13
C ARG A 37 -33.35 -12.70 4.99
N THR A 38 -33.28 -12.89 6.30
CA THR A 38 -33.70 -11.91 7.33
C THR A 38 -33.02 -10.53 7.18
N ASN A 39 -32.00 -10.45 6.32
CA ASN A 39 -31.22 -9.26 6.02
C ASN A 39 -31.92 -8.23 5.12
N LYS A 40 -33.20 -8.39 4.77
CA LYS A 40 -34.02 -7.29 4.22
C LYS A 40 -34.25 -6.27 5.33
N LYS A 41 -33.20 -5.47 5.59
CA LYS A 41 -33.25 -4.34 6.51
C LYS A 41 -34.45 -3.49 6.10
N PRO A 42 -35.32 -3.09 7.04
CA PRO A 42 -36.51 -2.33 6.72
C PRO A 42 -36.10 -1.10 5.91
N ALA A 43 -36.90 -0.74 4.91
CA ALA A 43 -36.63 0.39 4.02
C ALA A 43 -36.46 1.74 4.77
N SER A 44 -36.85 1.78 6.05
CA SER A 44 -36.70 2.88 7.01
C SER A 44 -35.36 2.89 7.76
N MET A 45 -34.45 1.96 7.52
CA MET A 45 -33.11 2.01 8.12
C MET A 45 -32.24 2.98 7.32
N MET A 46 -31.79 4.07 7.99
CA MET A 46 -30.82 5.00 7.40
C MET A 46 -29.61 4.26 6.85
N LYS A 47 -29.12 4.66 5.67
CA LYS A 47 -27.97 4.03 5.03
C LYS A 47 -26.81 3.96 6.04
N PRO A 48 -26.21 2.76 6.26
CA PRO A 48 -25.13 2.63 7.22
C PRO A 48 -23.97 3.53 6.81
N ASN A 49 -23.31 4.15 7.80
CA ASN A 49 -22.19 5.06 7.60
C ASN A 49 -20.91 4.31 7.16
N THR A 50 -20.98 3.61 6.03
CA THR A 50 -19.89 2.75 5.55
C THR A 50 -18.76 3.55 4.92
N ARG A 51 -19.04 4.74 4.37
CA ARG A 51 -18.00 5.60 3.75
C ARG A 51 -17.01 6.10 4.79
N PHE A 52 -17.50 6.63 5.91
CA PHE A 52 -16.66 7.11 7.00
C PHE A 52 -15.83 5.99 7.62
N LEU A 53 -16.48 4.86 7.95
CA LEU A 53 -15.78 3.72 8.54
C LEU A 53 -14.73 3.12 7.60
N ARG A 54 -15.03 3.01 6.31
CA ARG A 54 -14.05 2.59 5.29
C ARG A 54 -12.87 3.56 5.21
N HIS A 55 -13.11 4.86 5.36
CA HIS A 55 -12.04 5.86 5.33
C HIS A 55 -11.11 5.72 6.53
N ILE A 56 -11.67 5.59 7.74
CA ILE A 56 -10.87 5.38 8.96
C ILE A 56 -9.99 4.15 8.80
N ILE A 57 -10.58 3.00 8.43
CA ILE A 57 -9.84 1.74 8.27
C ILE A 57 -8.71 1.90 7.24
N LYS A 58 -9.01 2.53 6.10
CA LYS A 58 -8.01 2.76 5.05
C LYS A 58 -6.87 3.67 5.53
N ASP A 59 -7.18 4.74 6.25
CA ASP A 59 -6.18 5.69 6.73
C ASP A 59 -5.28 5.06 7.80
N THR A 60 -5.88 4.26 8.70
CA THR A 60 -5.12 3.49 9.69
C THR A 60 -4.22 2.45 9.03
N ASP A 61 -4.73 1.73 8.03
CA ASP A 61 -3.95 0.71 7.31
C ASP A 61 -2.77 1.33 6.56
N ASN A 62 -2.98 2.49 5.93
CA ASN A 62 -1.93 3.21 5.23
C ASN A 62 -0.85 3.72 6.19
N HIS A 63 -1.25 4.28 7.33
CA HIS A 63 -0.31 4.74 8.36
C HIS A 63 0.49 3.57 8.95
N ASN A 64 -0.17 2.45 9.26
CA ASN A 64 0.49 1.26 9.80
C ASN A 64 1.47 0.66 8.78
N LYS A 65 1.10 0.61 7.51
CA LYS A 65 2.02 0.20 6.43
C LYS A 65 3.23 1.12 6.32
N ALA A 66 3.03 2.43 6.45
CA ALA A 66 4.12 3.40 6.41
C ALA A 66 5.06 3.24 7.62
N LEU A 67 4.53 3.00 8.81
CA LEU A 67 5.33 2.72 10.00
C LEU A 67 6.13 1.42 9.85
N LEU A 68 5.48 0.33 9.44
CA LEU A 68 6.15 -0.95 9.20
C LEU A 68 7.26 -0.83 8.15
N ALA A 69 7.01 -0.08 7.07
CA ALA A 69 8.03 0.17 6.05
C ALA A 69 9.23 0.95 6.60
N LYS A 70 8.99 1.94 7.47
CA LYS A 70 10.05 2.71 8.13
C LYS A 70 10.87 1.82 9.07
N GLU A 71 10.22 1.02 9.91
CA GLU A 71 10.90 0.09 10.83
C GLU A 71 11.70 -0.99 10.08
N ALA A 72 11.14 -1.53 8.99
CA ALA A 72 11.83 -2.48 8.12
C ALA A 72 13.05 -1.85 7.42
N ALA A 73 12.94 -0.60 6.95
CA ALA A 73 14.07 0.11 6.36
C ALA A 73 15.16 0.42 7.39
N GLU A 74 14.78 0.83 8.60
CA GLU A 74 15.72 1.13 9.70
C GLU A 74 16.46 -0.12 10.16
N SER A 75 15.75 -1.23 10.40
CA SER A 75 16.36 -2.50 10.79
C SER A 75 17.31 -3.03 9.71
N LYS A 76 16.93 -2.93 8.43
CA LYS A 76 17.78 -3.32 7.30
C LYS A 76 19.03 -2.44 7.20
N ALA A 77 18.90 -1.13 7.40
CA ALA A 77 20.05 -0.21 7.42
C ALA A 77 20.99 -0.55 8.58
N ARG A 78 20.45 -0.80 9.76
CA ARG A 78 21.21 -1.18 10.95
C ARG A 78 21.99 -2.49 10.75
N LEU A 79 21.38 -3.51 10.14
CA LEU A 79 22.07 -4.76 9.80
C LEU A 79 23.20 -4.54 8.80
N LYS A 80 22.97 -3.75 7.74
CA LYS A 80 24.01 -3.41 6.76
C LYS A 80 25.19 -2.67 7.38
N ASP A 81 24.93 -1.77 8.32
CA ASP A 81 25.99 -1.04 9.02
C ASP A 81 26.84 -1.99 9.87
N LEU A 82 26.21 -2.92 10.59
CA LEU A 82 26.93 -3.95 11.34
C LEU A 82 27.77 -4.84 10.41
N GLU A 83 27.18 -5.40 9.36
CA GLU A 83 27.87 -6.22 8.36
C GLU A 83 29.07 -5.49 7.76
N ARG A 84 28.88 -4.21 7.38
CA ARG A 84 29.96 -3.37 6.85
C ARG A 84 31.08 -3.20 7.87
N THR A 85 30.75 -2.94 9.13
CA THR A 85 31.78 -2.80 10.18
C THR A 85 32.55 -4.10 10.40
N GLU A 86 31.87 -5.25 10.37
CA GLU A 86 32.50 -6.55 10.48
C GLU A 86 33.39 -6.88 9.28
N GLU A 87 32.93 -6.57 8.07
CA GLU A 87 33.72 -6.77 6.86
C GLU A 87 35.01 -5.92 6.89
N ILE A 88 34.92 -4.67 7.35
CA ILE A 88 36.10 -3.82 7.53
C ILE A 88 37.05 -4.42 8.56
N LYS A 89 36.54 -4.98 9.67
CA LYS A 89 37.37 -5.68 10.65
C LYS A 89 38.04 -6.90 10.02
N ARG A 90 37.32 -7.73 9.26
CA ARG A 90 37.87 -8.89 8.56
C ARG A 90 38.97 -8.51 7.56
N ARG A 91 38.75 -7.47 6.75
CA ARG A 91 39.76 -6.96 5.80
C ARG A 91 41.00 -6.37 6.49
N LYS A 92 40.90 -5.95 7.75
CA LYS A 92 42.05 -5.49 8.55
C LYS A 92 42.82 -6.65 9.17
N THR A 93 42.14 -7.70 9.64
CA THR A 93 42.78 -8.85 10.29
C THR A 93 43.37 -9.85 9.31
N ASN A 94 42.76 -10.04 8.14
CA ASN A 94 43.27 -10.92 7.09
C ASN A 94 43.13 -10.25 5.70
N PRO A 95 44.12 -9.46 5.28
CA PRO A 95 44.07 -8.79 3.98
C PRO A 95 44.29 -9.79 2.84
N SER A 96 43.43 -9.74 1.81
CA SER A 96 43.63 -10.54 0.60
C SER A 96 44.86 -10.05 -0.18
N VAL A 97 45.48 -10.93 -0.98
CA VAL A 97 46.56 -10.59 -1.91
C VAL A 97 46.17 -9.40 -2.81
N HIS A 98 44.90 -9.34 -3.22
CA HIS A 98 44.38 -8.22 -4.00
C HIS A 98 44.30 -6.91 -3.19
N ASP A 99 43.97 -6.97 -1.90
CA ASP A 99 43.97 -5.80 -1.01
C ASP A 99 45.36 -5.25 -0.79
N ILE A 100 46.35 -6.12 -0.61
CA ILE A 100 47.77 -5.76 -0.46
C ILE A 100 48.24 -5.06 -1.74
N ARG A 101 47.99 -5.65 -2.90
CA ARG A 101 48.33 -5.05 -4.21
C ARG A 101 47.68 -3.69 -4.40
N ARG A 102 46.40 -3.54 -4.07
CA ARG A 102 45.70 -2.24 -4.16
C ARG A 102 46.35 -1.17 -3.29
N ARG A 103 46.78 -1.51 -2.08
CA ARG A 103 47.48 -0.58 -1.18
C ARG A 103 48.84 -0.18 -1.74
N GLN A 104 49.65 -1.15 -2.13
CA GLN A 104 50.98 -0.92 -2.72
C GLN A 104 50.91 -0.03 -3.97
N MET A 105 49.97 -0.29 -4.88
CA MET A 105 49.78 0.55 -6.07
C MET A 105 49.30 1.95 -5.70
N GLY A 106 48.48 2.09 -4.66
CA GLY A 106 48.06 3.40 -4.12
C GLY A 106 49.24 4.20 -3.57
N ASP A 107 50.13 3.54 -2.83
CA ASP A 107 51.33 4.15 -2.25
C ASP A 107 52.33 4.57 -3.33
N ILE A 108 52.54 3.72 -4.35
CA ILE A 108 53.36 4.05 -5.52
C ILE A 108 52.80 5.27 -6.26
N HIS A 109 51.49 5.33 -6.51
CA HIS A 109 50.87 6.50 -7.15
C HIS A 109 50.96 7.77 -6.31
N ALA A 110 50.91 7.66 -4.98
CA ALA A 110 51.07 8.80 -4.08
C ALA A 110 52.50 9.37 -4.11
N ILE A 111 53.50 8.50 -4.15
CA ILE A 111 54.92 8.89 -4.28
C ILE A 111 55.19 9.50 -5.66
N LEU A 112 54.56 8.97 -6.71
CA LEU A 112 54.72 9.44 -8.09
C LEU A 112 53.93 10.73 -8.40
N GLY A 113 53.32 11.38 -7.40
CA GLY A 113 52.55 12.61 -7.58
C GLY A 113 51.25 12.44 -8.38
N GLY A 114 50.77 11.21 -8.54
CA GLY A 114 49.54 10.89 -9.26
C GLY A 114 48.31 11.48 -8.56
N LYS A 115 47.65 12.43 -9.20
CA LYS A 115 46.38 13.00 -8.75
C LYS A 115 45.37 11.86 -8.52
N LYS A 116 44.98 11.64 -7.26
CA LYS A 116 43.99 10.61 -6.89
C LYS A 116 42.71 10.89 -7.69
N ARG A 117 42.31 9.93 -8.53
CA ARG A 117 40.98 9.97 -9.17
C ARG A 117 39.93 9.97 -8.06
N PRO A 118 38.89 10.81 -8.13
CA PRO A 118 37.82 10.80 -7.15
C PRO A 118 37.24 9.39 -7.11
N ARG A 119 37.22 8.83 -5.89
CA ARG A 119 36.75 7.48 -5.61
C ARG A 119 35.24 7.48 -5.73
N ASP A 120 34.68 6.69 -6.65
CA ASP A 120 33.25 6.43 -6.70
C ASP A 120 32.76 6.00 -5.30
N GLU A 121 31.68 6.63 -4.85
CA GLU A 121 31.26 6.72 -3.45
C GLU A 121 30.90 5.37 -2.78
N ASP A 122 30.88 4.29 -3.55
CA ASP A 122 30.42 2.97 -3.10
C ASP A 122 31.44 2.19 -2.24
N GLN A 123 32.72 2.60 -2.21
CA GLN A 123 33.79 1.84 -1.54
C GLN A 123 34.52 2.59 -0.39
N ALA A 124 34.01 3.75 0.04
CA ALA A 124 34.59 4.49 1.16
C ALA A 124 34.11 3.91 2.50
N GLY A 125 34.93 3.09 3.16
CA GLY A 125 34.75 2.71 4.56
C GLY A 125 34.59 3.94 5.48
N PRO A 126 34.07 3.79 6.70
CA PRO A 126 33.49 4.86 7.52
C PRO A 126 34.51 5.88 8.06
N SER A 127 35.78 5.80 7.69
CA SER A 127 36.84 6.65 8.24
C SER A 127 36.96 8.04 7.57
N SER A 128 36.30 8.30 6.44
CA SER A 128 36.44 9.60 5.73
C SER A 128 35.21 10.51 5.82
N ARG A 129 34.16 10.13 6.58
CA ARG A 129 32.93 10.94 6.70
C ARG A 129 32.96 12.02 7.79
N ARG A 130 34.10 12.25 8.45
CA ARG A 130 34.20 13.20 9.57
C ARG A 130 34.63 14.62 9.18
N ASP A 131 35.07 14.86 7.95
CA ASP A 131 35.71 16.14 7.57
C ASP A 131 35.02 16.93 6.44
N SER A 132 33.87 16.48 5.91
CA SER A 132 33.15 17.20 4.84
C SER A 132 31.96 18.04 5.29
N ARG A 133 31.69 18.16 6.60
CA ARG A 133 30.53 18.91 7.13
C ARG A 133 30.76 20.40 7.40
N ARG A 134 31.89 20.98 6.97
CA ARG A 134 32.22 22.39 7.23
C ARG A 134 32.19 23.31 6.00
N ALA A 135 31.92 22.81 4.79
CA ALA A 135 32.08 23.60 3.56
C ALA A 135 30.79 23.84 2.74
N ASP A 136 29.60 23.52 3.26
CA ASP A 136 28.35 23.63 2.48
C ASP A 136 27.19 24.26 3.27
N LYS A 137 27.47 25.38 3.95
CA LYS A 137 26.46 26.13 4.72
C LYS A 137 26.12 27.53 4.20
N ASP A 138 26.70 27.95 3.06
CA ASP A 138 26.57 29.33 2.56
C ASP A 138 25.89 29.48 1.18
N ARG A 139 25.19 28.45 0.66
CA ARG A 139 24.54 28.54 -0.67
C ARG A 139 23.06 28.16 -0.74
N ARG A 140 22.33 28.15 0.38
CA ARG A 140 20.89 27.80 0.38
C ARG A 140 19.98 28.77 1.14
N GLN A 141 20.41 30.02 1.31
CA GLN A 141 19.56 31.12 1.75
C GLN A 141 19.27 32.04 0.56
N GLU A 142 18.33 31.65 -0.29
CA GLU A 142 17.50 32.55 -1.12
C GLU A 142 16.53 31.66 -1.92
N ARG A 143 15.27 32.07 -2.04
CA ARG A 143 14.13 31.36 -2.67
C ARG A 143 13.25 30.46 -1.80
N LYS A 144 12.87 30.92 -0.60
CA LYS A 144 11.59 30.52 0.02
C LYS A 144 10.91 31.70 0.72
N GLN A 145 10.48 32.67 -0.07
CA GLN A 145 9.35 33.53 0.24
C GLN A 145 8.63 33.75 -1.08
N ASP A 146 7.59 32.96 -1.31
CA ASP A 146 6.29 33.49 -1.75
C ASP A 146 5.33 32.33 -2.03
N GLN A 147 4.09 32.57 -1.61
CA GLN A 147 2.85 31.88 -1.96
C GLN A 147 2.28 30.89 -0.92
N ARG A 148 1.34 31.48 -0.17
CA ARG A 148 -0.04 31.03 0.06
C ARG A 148 -0.29 30.21 1.33
N SER A 149 -0.54 30.99 2.39
CA SER A 149 -1.60 30.69 3.34
C SER A 149 -2.97 30.67 2.64
N ASP A 150 -3.90 29.99 3.29
CA ASP A 150 -5.36 30.07 3.12
C ASP A 150 -5.95 29.29 1.94
N ASP A 151 -6.62 28.19 2.26
CA ASP A 151 -8.00 27.93 1.85
C ASP A 151 -8.44 26.57 2.42
N LEU A 152 -8.81 26.58 3.70
CA LEU A 152 -9.80 25.64 4.22
C LEU A 152 -11.17 26.09 3.68
N PHE A 153 -12.00 25.15 3.21
CA PHE A 153 -13.37 25.33 2.71
C PHE A 153 -13.55 25.67 1.21
N THR A 154 -13.45 24.68 0.33
CA THR A 154 -14.37 24.61 -0.83
C THR A 154 -14.91 23.19 -0.99
N ASN A 155 -16.17 23.05 -0.61
CA ASN A 155 -17.03 21.91 -0.86
C ASN A 155 -17.80 22.19 -2.18
N LYS A 156 -18.17 21.13 -2.91
CA LYS A 156 -19.17 21.03 -4.01
C LYS A 156 -18.71 20.99 -5.48
N HIS A 157 -19.11 19.85 -6.08
CA HIS A 157 -19.66 19.66 -7.43
C HIS A 157 -18.75 19.73 -8.66
N SER A 158 -18.44 18.56 -9.23
CA SER A 158 -18.74 18.29 -10.66
C SER A 158 -18.51 16.81 -11.02
N ASP A 159 -19.47 15.96 -10.67
CA ASP A 159 -19.87 14.90 -11.60
C ASP A 159 -20.65 15.59 -12.72
N GLN A 160 -20.15 15.61 -13.96
CA GLN A 160 -20.96 15.41 -15.16
C GLN A 160 -20.08 15.49 -16.43
N ARG A 161 -20.33 14.56 -17.36
CA ARG A 161 -20.04 14.61 -18.81
C ARG A 161 -18.73 13.96 -19.28
N GLN A 162 -18.73 12.63 -19.24
CA GLN A 162 -18.30 11.87 -20.41
C GLN A 162 -19.26 12.17 -21.58
N HIS A 163 -18.79 12.82 -22.64
CA HIS A 163 -19.44 12.76 -23.96
C HIS A 163 -18.37 12.78 -25.06
N GLY A 164 -18.29 11.66 -25.78
CA GLY A 164 -18.18 11.63 -27.25
C GLY A 164 -16.95 12.24 -27.90
N ARG A 165 -15.84 11.52 -27.94
CA ARG A 165 -14.89 11.63 -29.06
C ARG A 165 -15.43 10.80 -30.23
N LEU A 166 -16.32 11.38 -31.02
CA LEU A 166 -16.59 10.87 -32.36
C LEU A 166 -15.52 11.44 -33.31
N SER A 167 -14.73 10.50 -33.82
CA SER A 167 -13.74 10.65 -34.88
C SER A 167 -14.35 11.39 -36.07
N ARG A 168 -13.74 12.51 -36.45
CA ARG A 168 -14.09 13.29 -37.65
C ARG A 168 -13.00 13.06 -38.69
N ASP A 169 -12.86 11.81 -39.14
CA ASP A 169 -11.91 11.45 -40.21
C ASP A 169 -12.46 10.38 -41.18
N ASP A 170 -13.78 10.26 -41.30
CA ASP A 170 -14.39 9.22 -42.15
C ASP A 170 -15.49 9.76 -43.08
N ARG A 171 -15.16 10.77 -43.89
CA ARG A 171 -15.93 11.11 -45.10
C ARG A 171 -15.03 11.42 -46.29
N ARG A 172 -14.32 10.40 -46.78
CA ARG A 172 -13.80 10.38 -48.15
C ARG A 172 -13.64 8.97 -48.72
N SER A 173 -14.75 8.35 -49.13
CA SER A 173 -14.84 7.33 -50.19
C SER A 173 -16.30 7.28 -50.63
N LYS A 174 -16.68 7.83 -51.79
CA LYS A 174 -16.52 7.31 -53.16
C LYS A 174 -17.32 6.03 -53.37
N THR A 175 -18.55 6.18 -53.86
CA THR A 175 -19.10 5.69 -55.14
C THR A 175 -20.58 6.01 -55.20
#